data_AF-A0A850MGI8-F1
#
_entry.id   AF-A0A850MGI8-F1
#
_cell.length_a   1.000
_cell.length_b   1.000
_cell.length_c   1.000
_cell.angle_alpha   90.00
_cell.angle_beta   90.00
_cell.angle_gamma   90.00
#
_symmetry.space_group_name_H-M   'P 1'
#
loop_
_entity.id
_entity.type
_entity.pdbx_description
1 polymer ?
#
loop_
_entity_poly.entity_id
_entity_poly.type
_entity_poly.pdbx_seq_one_letter_code
_entity_poly.pdbx_strand_id
1 'polypeptide(L)' 'MKDHIKTHSGEKPFVCNKCQKAYTTKRSLERHIESEHQKIKYACDFCDKTYSRKDKLREHIKKILLNKSVLN' A
#
# COMPACT_ATOMS: atom_id res chain seq x y z
N MET A 1 -14.07 -15.47 -8.71
CA MET A 1 -14.52 -16.17 -7.48
C MET A 1 -13.40 -16.86 -6.67
N LYS A 2 -12.18 -17.10 -7.19
CA LYS A 2 -11.16 -17.83 -6.40
C LYS A 2 -10.51 -17.01 -5.28
N ASP A 3 -10.22 -15.73 -5.51
CA ASP A 3 -9.55 -14.88 -4.49
C ASP A 3 -10.49 -14.40 -3.37
N HIS A 4 -11.78 -14.23 -3.67
CA HIS A 4 -12.81 -13.85 -2.68
C HIS A 4 -13.12 -14.99 -1.69
N ILE A 5 -13.08 -16.25 -2.13
CA ILE A 5 -13.32 -17.41 -1.24
C ILE A 5 -12.13 -17.63 -0.29
N LYS A 6 -10.89 -17.39 -0.74
CA LYS A 6 -9.69 -17.49 0.12
C LYS A 6 -9.79 -16.59 1.36
N THR A 7 -10.37 -15.40 1.23
CA THR A 7 -10.60 -14.50 2.37
C THR A 7 -11.61 -15.03 3.39
N HIS A 8 -12.55 -15.91 3.00
CA HIS A 8 -13.47 -16.56 3.94
C HIS A 8 -12.85 -17.77 4.64
N SER A 9 -11.96 -18.51 3.97
CA SER A 9 -11.30 -19.71 4.53
C SER A 9 -10.20 -19.41 5.56
N GLY A 10 -9.69 -18.18 5.60
CA GLY A 10 -8.52 -17.83 6.43
C GLY A 10 -7.19 -18.38 5.90
N GLU A 11 -7.18 -19.09 4.77
CA GLU A 11 -5.94 -19.58 4.15
C GLU A 11 -5.03 -18.42 3.71
N LYS A 12 -3.79 -18.45 4.18
CA LYS A 12 -2.75 -17.46 3.88
C LYS A 12 -1.56 -18.13 3.18
N PRO A 13 -1.71 -18.53 1.90
CA PRO A 13 -0.69 -19.31 1.21
C PRO A 13 0.57 -18.51 0.87
N PHE A 14 0.54 -17.19 0.99
CA PHE A 14 1.67 -16.32 0.63
C PHE A 14 2.42 -15.89 1.88
N VAL A 15 3.57 -16.51 2.15
CA VAL A 15 4.37 -16.26 3.35
C VAL A 15 5.60 -15.40 3.02
N CYS A 16 5.86 -14.40 3.85
CA CYS A 16 7.10 -13.64 3.78
C CYS A 16 8.27 -14.47 4.31
N ASN A 17 9.28 -14.73 3.49
CA ASN A 17 10.47 -15.48 3.91
C ASN A 17 11.36 -14.74 4.94
N LYS A 18 11.24 -13.42 5.06
CA LYS A 18 12.04 -12.62 5.99
C LYS A 18 11.45 -12.54 7.41
N CYS A 19 10.13 -12.49 7.55
CA CYS A 19 9.46 -12.33 8.85
C CYS A 19 8.35 -13.35 9.13
N GLN A 20 8.17 -14.34 8.25
CA GLN A 20 7.18 -15.41 8.36
C GLN A 20 5.71 -14.95 8.42
N LYS A 21 5.45 -13.67 8.13
CA LYS A 21 4.09 -13.15 8.07
C LYS A 21 3.38 -13.66 6.83
N ALA A 22 2.17 -14.20 7.03
CA ALA A 22 1.38 -14.81 5.97
C ALA A 22 0.27 -13.88 5.46
N TYR A 23 -0.05 -14.02 4.17
CA TYR A 23 -0.94 -13.17 3.41
C TYR A 23 -1.90 -14.00 2.55
N THR A 24 -3.12 -13.48 2.37
CA THR A 24 -4.16 -14.14 1.56
C THR A 24 -3.93 -13.97 0.06
N THR A 25 -3.22 -12.92 -0.37
CA THR A 25 -2.94 -12.63 -1.78
C THR A 25 -1.47 -12.29 -2.03
N LYS A 26 -0.96 -12.67 -3.21
CA LYS A 26 0.41 -12.35 -3.65
C LYS A 26 0.69 -10.85 -3.60
N ARG A 27 -0.24 -10.03 -4.12
CA ARG A 27 -0.15 -8.56 -4.10
C ARG A 27 0.03 -7.99 -2.68
N SER A 28 -0.63 -8.58 -1.69
CA SER A 28 -0.50 -8.12 -0.31
C SER A 28 0.86 -8.47 0.31
N LEU A 29 1.45 -9.61 -0.07
CA LEU A 29 2.82 -9.99 0.29
C LEU A 29 3.85 -9.08 -0.40
N GLU A 30 3.71 -8.83 -1.70
CA GLU A 30 4.60 -7.93 -2.46
C GLU A 30 4.64 -6.53 -1.84
N ARG A 31 3.47 -5.94 -1.58
CA ARG A 31 3.37 -4.63 -0.91
C ARG A 31 4.06 -4.62 0.46
N HIS A 32 3.93 -5.70 1.22
CA HIS A 32 4.59 -5.81 2.51
C HIS A 32 6.11 -5.88 2.36
N ILE A 33 6.63 -6.62 1.38
CA ILE A 33 8.07 -6.69 1.11
C ILE A 33 8.60 -5.31 0.72
N GLU A 34 7.92 -4.61 -0.18
CA GLU A 34 8.28 -3.24 -0.58
C GLU A 34 8.35 -2.31 0.64
N SER A 35 7.31 -2.27 1.47
CA SER A 35 7.23 -1.32 2.58
C SER A 35 8.14 -1.67 3.76
N GLU A 36 8.18 -2.94 4.17
CA GLU A 36 8.84 -3.34 5.41
C GLU A 36 10.30 -3.75 5.19
N HIS A 37 10.59 -4.42 4.10
CA HIS A 37 11.89 -5.05 3.86
C HIS A 37 12.76 -4.32 2.86
N GLN A 38 12.16 -3.64 1.89
CA GLN A 38 12.87 -2.75 0.96
C GLN A 38 12.77 -1.28 1.38
N LYS A 39 11.94 -0.97 2.40
CA LYS A 39 11.70 0.39 2.91
C LYS A 39 11.33 1.39 1.80
N ILE A 40 10.70 0.90 0.74
CA ILE A 40 10.23 1.74 -0.37
C ILE A 40 9.11 2.62 0.14
N LYS A 41 9.27 3.93 -0.08
CA LYS A 41 8.27 4.94 0.21
C LYS A 41 8.07 5.81 -1.02
N TYR A 42 6.88 6.41 -1.08
CA TYR A 42 6.45 7.30 -2.14
C TYR A 42 6.38 8.72 -1.56
N ALA A 43 7.25 9.61 -2.04
CA ALA A 43 7.29 11.00 -1.62
C ALA A 43 6.21 11.83 -2.33
N CYS A 44 5.75 12.89 -1.68
CA CYS A 44 4.89 13.88 -2.29
C CYS A 44 5.72 14.98 -2.95
N ASP A 45 5.34 15.38 -4.16
CA ASP A 45 6.05 16.43 -4.89
C ASP A 45 5.71 17.85 -4.38
N PHE A 46 4.70 17.96 -3.51
CA PHE A 46 4.21 19.24 -2.99
C PHE A 46 4.50 19.47 -1.50
N CYS A 47 5.04 18.49 -0.78
CA CYS A 47 5.42 18.60 0.64
C CYS A 47 6.32 17.43 1.07
N ASP A 48 6.95 17.51 2.25
CA ASP A 48 7.90 16.51 2.76
C ASP A 48 7.26 15.18 3.24
N LYS A 49 5.98 14.95 2.94
CA LYS A 49 5.28 13.73 3.37
C LYS A 49 5.65 12.54 2.48
N THR A 50 5.88 11.39 3.12
CA THR A 50 6.12 10.11 2.45
C THR A 50 5.07 9.07 2.84
N TYR A 51 4.79 8.15 1.92
CA TYR A 51 3.74 7.14 2.07
C TYR A 51 4.29 5.75 1.76
N SER A 52 3.85 4.72 2.50
CA SER A 52 4.19 3.33 2.20
C SER A 52 3.42 2.75 1.00
N ARG A 53 2.47 3.51 0.43
CA ARG A 53 1.58 3.06 -0.66
C ARG A 53 1.28 4.17 -1.68
N LYS A 54 1.29 3.80 -2.96
CA LYS A 54 0.95 4.70 -4.09
C LYS A 54 -0.46 5.27 -4.01
N ASP A 55 -1.45 4.47 -3.63
CA ASP A 55 -2.84 4.93 -3.57
C ASP A 55 -3.06 5.97 -2.46
N LYS A 56 -2.32 5.86 -1.35
CA LYS A 56 -2.34 6.84 -0.27
C LYS A 56 -1.67 8.15 -0.65
N LEU A 57 -0.56 8.09 -1.39
CA LEU A 57 0.04 9.28 -1.98
C LEU A 57 -0.94 9.97 -2.97
N ARG A 58 -1.60 9.21 -3.84
CA ARG A 58 -2.58 9.78 -4.81
C ARG A 58 -3.76 10.47 -4.13
N GLU A 59 -4.31 9.84 -3.08
CA GLU A 59 -5.38 10.45 -2.27
C GLU A 59 -4.91 11.77 -1.62
N HIS A 60 -3.68 11.78 -1.12
CA HIS A 60 -3.07 12.96 -0.53
C HIS A 60 -2.83 14.08 -1.56
N ILE A 61 -2.22 13.79 -2.70
CA ILE A 61 -1.99 14.76 -3.78
C ILE A 61 -3.32 15.35 -4.25
N LYS A 62 -4.35 14.51 -4.45
CA LYS A 62 -5.69 14.98 -4.83
C LYS A 62 -6.22 16.02 -3.84
N LYS A 63 -6.07 15.79 -2.52
CA LYS A 63 -6.48 16.75 -1.48
C LYS A 63 -5.66 18.05 -1.55
N ILE A 64 -4.35 17.98 -1.78
CA ILE A 64 -3.52 19.19 -1.95
C ILE A 64 -4.02 20.01 -3.14
N LEU A 65 -4.23 19.37 -4.29
CA LEU A 65 -4.65 20.07 -5.50
C LEU A 65 -6.05 20.67 -5.36
N LEU A 66 -6.99 19.96 -4.72
CA LEU A 66 -8.32 20.48 -4.41
C LEU A 66 -8.26 21.69 -3.45
N ASN A 67 -7.42 21.64 -2.41
CA ASN A 67 -7.26 22.76 -1.49
C ASN A 67 -6.59 23.96 -2.18
N LYS A 68 -5.64 23.73 -3.10
CA LYS A 68 -5.03 24.80 -3.91
C LYS A 68 -6.03 25.46 -4.86
N SER A 69 -6.99 24.72 -5.42
CA SER A 69 -8.04 25.29 -6.27
C SER A 69 -9.11 26.11 -5.52
N VAL A 70 -9.20 25.98 -4.20
CA VAL A 70 -10.13 26.76 -3.36
C VAL A 70 -9.49 28.04 -2.81
N LEU A 71 -8.15 28.12 -2.85
CA LEU A 71 -7.37 29.27 -2.38
C LEU A 71 -6.99 30.25 -3.51
N ASN A 72 -7.42 29.99 -4.74
CA ASN A 72 -7.31 30.87 -5.90
C ASN A 72 -8.69 31.41 -6.30
#